data_AF-A0A1G3A6F4-F1
#
_entry.id   AF-A0A1G3A6F4-F1
#
_cell.length_a   1.000
_cell.length_b   1.000
_cell.length_c   1.000
_cell.angle_alpha   90.00
_cell.angle_beta   90.00
_cell.angle_gamma   90.00
#
_symmetry.space_group_name_H-M   'P 1'
#
loop_
_entity.id
_entity.type
_entity.pdbx_description
1 polymer ?
#
loop_
_entity_poly.entity_id
_entity_poly.type
_entity_poly.pdbx_seq_one_letter_code
_entity_poly.pdbx_strand_id
1 'polypeptide(L)' 'MARWVSDLMAFQAGLPAPDYGFLGRGAKKRRAAYLGGVLKGYVQDYGRLTDFFVEALKRRLRKG' A
#
# COMPACT_ATOMS: atom_id res chain seq x y z
N MET A 1 -3.77 -7.96 9.48
CA MET A 1 -4.67 -6.93 10.06
C MET A 1 -4.47 -5.54 9.45
N ALA A 2 -3.29 -4.92 9.49
CA ALA A 2 -3.09 -3.53 9.02
C ALA A 2 -3.61 -3.23 7.59
N ARG A 3 -3.47 -4.17 6.65
CA ARG A 3 -3.95 -4.01 5.27
C ARG A 3 -5.46 -3.80 5.14
N TRP A 4 -6.25 -4.51 5.94
CA TRP A 4 -7.71 -4.40 5.86
C TRP A 4 -8.19 -3.02 6.29
N VAL A 5 -7.51 -2.40 7.25
CA VAL A 5 -7.78 -1.01 7.65
C VAL A 5 -7.50 -0.06 6.49
N SER A 6 -6.39 -0.24 5.77
CA SER A 6 -6.06 0.57 4.60
C SER A 6 -7.06 0.37 3.45
N ASP A 7 -7.54 -0.86 3.24
CA ASP A 7 -8.58 -1.16 2.25
C ASP A 7 -9.90 -0.46 2.62
N LEU A 8 -10.30 -0.52 3.89
CA LEU A 8 -11.48 0.18 4.42
C LEU A 8 -11.36 1.69 4.28
N MET A 9 -10.20 2.28 4.61
CA MET A 9 -9.95 3.71 4.43
C MET A 9 -10.06 4.14 2.97
N ALA A 10 -9.55 3.33 2.04
CA ALA A 10 -9.71 3.61 0.61
C ALA A 10 -11.19 3.61 0.21
N PHE A 11 -11.95 2.61 0.65
CA PHE A 11 -13.39 2.55 0.37
C PHE A 11 -14.17 3.71 0.99
N GLN A 12 -13.86 4.10 2.23
CA GLN A 12 -14.45 5.27 2.89
C GLN A 12 -14.16 6.57 2.14
N ALA A 13 -13.02 6.66 1.45
CA ALA A 13 -12.66 7.78 0.60
C ALA A 13 -13.24 7.70 -0.83
N GLY A 14 -14.10 6.72 -1.13
CA GLY A 14 -14.64 6.49 -2.48
C GLY A 14 -13.61 5.96 -3.48
N LEU A 15 -12.47 5.45 -3.00
CA LEU A 15 -11.40 4.89 -3.80
C LEU A 15 -11.46 3.36 -3.82
N PRO A 16 -10.95 2.70 -4.88
CA PRO A 16 -10.85 1.25 -4.89
C PRO A 16 -9.75 0.76 -3.92
N ALA A 17 -9.84 -0.51 -3.52
CA ALA A 17 -8.79 -1.15 -2.72
C ALA A 17 -7.40 -1.02 -3.41
N PRO A 18 -6.34 -0.61 -2.68
CA PRO A 18 -5.00 -0.45 -3.26
C PRO A 18 -4.47 -1.75 -3.90
N ASP A 19 -3.80 -1.64 -5.06
CA ASP A 19 -3.06 -2.76 -5.64
C ASP A 19 -1.66 -2.84 -5.01
N TYR A 20 -1.55 -3.60 -3.92
CA TYR A 20 -0.30 -3.86 -3.22
C TYR A 20 0.78 -4.48 -4.12
N GLY A 21 0.38 -5.21 -5.17
CA GLY A 21 1.31 -5.90 -6.07
C GLY A 21 2.14 -6.98 -5.37
N PHE A 22 1.53 -7.70 -4.42
CA PHE A 22 2.16 -8.82 -3.71
C PHE A 22 2.09 -10.15 -4.49
N LEU A 23 1.52 -10.13 -5.69
CA LEU A 23 1.46 -11.27 -6.59
C LEU A 23 2.23 -10.93 -7.88
N GLY A 24 2.84 -11.95 -8.50
CA GLY A 24 3.56 -11.82 -9.77
C GLY A 24 4.99 -11.27 -9.66
N ARG A 25 5.52 -10.78 -10.78
CA ARG A 25 6.91 -10.30 -10.89
C ARG A 25 7.15 -9.08 -9.99
N GLY A 26 8.20 -9.14 -9.16
CA GLY A 26 8.55 -8.06 -8.24
C GLY A 26 7.80 -8.08 -6.89
N ALA A 27 6.96 -9.09 -6.64
CA ALA A 27 6.22 -9.24 -5.39
C ALA A 27 7.11 -9.20 -4.14
N LYS A 28 8.26 -9.89 -4.14
CA LYS A 28 9.21 -9.91 -3.02
C LYS A 28 9.74 -8.51 -2.69
N LYS A 29 10.12 -7.73 -3.71
CA LYS A 29 10.60 -6.34 -3.56
C LYS A 29 9.51 -5.43 -3.00
N ARG A 30 8.27 -5.55 -3.51
CA ARG A 30 7.12 -4.76 -3.05
C ARG A 30 6.71 -5.10 -1.63
N ARG A 31 6.75 -6.38 -1.26
CA ARG A 31 6.49 -6.83 0.12
C ARG A 31 7.56 -6.31 1.08
N ALA A 32 8.83 -6.34 0.68
CA ALA A 32 9.92 -5.77 1.47
C ALA A 32 9.76 -4.25 1.66
N ALA A 33 9.41 -3.51 0.60
CA ALA A 33 9.15 -2.07 0.68
C ALA A 33 7.99 -1.75 1.62
N TYR A 34 6.88 -2.49 1.50
CA TYR A 34 5.73 -2.34 2.40
C TYR A 34 6.11 -2.60 3.86
N LEU A 35 6.77 -3.73 4.15
CA LEU A 35 7.20 -4.07 5.51
C LEU A 35 8.20 -3.05 6.06
N GLY A 36 9.13 -2.57 5.24
CA GLY A 36 10.05 -1.51 5.62
C GLY A 36 9.33 -0.20 5.97
N GLY A 37 8.29 0.17 5.21
CA GLY A 37 7.44 1.33 5.51
C GLY A 37 6.65 1.16 6.80
N VAL A 38 6.06 -0.02 7.04
CA VAL A 38 5.35 -0.34 8.29
C VAL A 38 6.29 -0.26 9.49
N LEU A 39 7.51 -0.81 9.39
CA LEU A 39 8.52 -0.75 10.44
C LEU A 39 8.92 0.70 10.77
N LYS A 40 9.06 1.55 9.75
CA LYS A 40 9.36 2.98 9.93
C LYS A 40 8.18 3.77 10.48
N GLY A 41 6.96 3.36 10.20
CA GLY A 41 5.75 3.94 10.79
C GLY A 41 5.69 3.81 12.32
N TYR A 42 6.34 2.79 12.91
CA TYR A 42 6.44 2.68 14.38
C TYR A 42 7.27 3.80 15.02
N VAL A 43 8.20 4.40 14.27
CA VAL A 43 8.95 5.59 14.69
C VAL A 43 8.37 6.88 14.10
N GLN A 44 7.09 6.83 13.70
CA GLN A 44 6.33 7.94 13.10
C GLN A 44 6.88 8.45 11.75
N ASP A 45 7.78 7.70 11.11
CA ASP A 45 8.23 7.96 9.74
C ASP A 45 7.28 7.28 8.75
N TYR A 46 6.25 8.03 8.36
CA TYR A 46 5.19 7.55 7.46
C TYR A 46 5.49 7.78 5.97
N GLY A 47 6.54 8.53 5.61
CA GLY A 47 6.77 8.94 4.21
C GLY A 47 6.87 7.75 3.26
N ARG A 48 7.64 6.73 3.64
CA ARG A 48 7.80 5.50 2.85
C ARG A 48 6.51 4.70 2.71
N LEU A 49 5.66 4.73 3.73
CA LEU A 49 4.39 4.03 3.71
C LEU A 49 3.37 4.79 2.85
N THR A 50 3.35 6.11 2.93
CA THR A 50 2.56 7.00 2.07
C THR A 50 2.90 6.79 0.60
N ASP A 51 4.18 6.85 0.25
CA ASP A 51 4.65 6.64 -1.13
C ASP A 51 4.21 5.27 -1.67
N PHE A 52 4.32 4.24 -0.83
CA PHE A 52 3.87 2.90 -1.19
C PHE A 52 2.36 2.87 -1.51
N PHE A 53 1.53 3.47 -0.67
CA PHE A 53 0.08 3.48 -0.86
C PHE A 53 -0.36 4.33 -2.05
N VAL A 54 0.27 5.49 -2.28
CA VAL A 54 0.04 6.32 -3.46
C VAL A 54 0.28 5.51 -4.73
N GLU A 55 1.41 4.80 -4.82
CA GLU A 55 1.71 3.96 -5.99
C GLU A 55 0.82 2.71 -6.09
N ALA A 56 0.35 2.17 -4.97
CA ALA A 56 -0.62 1.07 -4.95
C ALA A 56 -1.99 1.50 -5.48
N LEU A 57 -2.46 2.69 -5.10
CA LEU A 57 -3.72 3.27 -5.61
C LEU A 57 -3.60 3.62 -7.10
N LYS A 58 -2.53 4.31 -7.52
CA LYS A 58 -2.27 4.60 -8.95
C LYS A 58 -2.21 3.33 -9.81
N ARG A 59 -1.66 2.22 -9.29
CA ARG A 59 -1.66 0.93 -9.99
C ARG A 59 -3.07 0.37 -10.17
N ARG A 60 -3.92 0.51 -9.15
CA ARG A 60 -5.31 0.06 -9.23
C ARG A 60 -6.12 0.90 -10.21
N LEU A 61 -6.00 2.22 -10.13
CA LEU A 61 -6.71 3.17 -10.99
C LEU A 61 -6.32 3.08 -12.47
N ARG A 62 -5.10 2.61 -12.79
CA ARG A 62 -4.70 2.33 -14.18
C ARG A 62 -5.32 1.06 -14.77
N LYS A 63 -5.90 0.18 -13.95
CA LYS A 63 -6.45 -1.12 -14.35
C LYS A 63 -7.99 -1.16 -14.35
N GLY A 64 -8.64 -0.14 -13.81
CA GLY A 64 -10.09 0.02 -13.83
C GLY A 64 -10.47 1.05 -14.87
#